data_AF-A0ABD5SG69-F1
#
_entry.id   AF-A0ABD5SG69-F1
#
_cell.length_a   1.000
_cell.length_b   1.000
_cell.length_c   1.000
_cell.angle_alpha   90.00
_cell.angle_beta   90.00
_cell.angle_gamma   90.00
#
_symmetry.space_group_name_H-M   'P 1'
#
loop_
_entity.id
_entity.type
_entity.pdbx_description
1 polymer ?
#
loop_
_entity_poly.entity_id
_entity_poly.type
_entity_poly.pdbx_seq_one_letter_code
_entity_poly.pdbx_strand_id
1 'polypeptide(L)'
;MAQDGSLVESLPDRPLKDTERDSLERHESIQSIMPQTTKFDPEHGMVMDTAMFIGYDWVTAVTYEAGHGWRVIYESGMEDNILSDGFLRSEELYEEHPIQQGMDAMSAVASEDEE
;
A
#
# COMPACT_ATOMS: atom_id res chain seq x y z
N MET A 1 1.96 16.77 -13.33
CA MET A 1 1.28 17.42 -12.20
C MET A 1 0.24 16.43 -11.69
N ALA A 2 0.66 15.42 -10.93
CA ALA A 2 -0.25 14.54 -10.22
C ALA A 2 -0.79 15.34 -9.03
N GLN A 3 -2.11 15.37 -8.90
CA GLN A 3 -2.80 16.18 -7.91
C GLN A 3 -2.65 15.48 -6.55
N ASP A 4 -2.08 16.22 -5.61
CA ASP A 4 -1.91 15.95 -4.18
C ASP A 4 -3.27 15.87 -3.45
N GLY A 5 -4.21 15.10 -4.00
CA GLY A 5 -5.50 14.70 -3.41
C GLY A 5 -5.53 13.18 -3.23
N SER A 6 -4.39 12.69 -2.77
CA SER A 6 -3.78 11.37 -2.98
C SER A 6 -4.65 10.28 -2.36
N LEU A 7 -5.06 9.30 -3.17
CA LEU A 7 -5.53 7.93 -2.84
C LEU A 7 -6.15 7.69 -1.45
N VAL A 8 -5.40 7.94 -0.36
CA VAL A 8 -5.86 8.05 1.04
C VAL A 8 -7.20 8.77 1.21
N GLU A 9 -7.42 9.91 0.56
CA GLU A 9 -8.69 10.65 0.69
C GLU A 9 -9.90 9.90 0.11
N SER A 10 -9.64 8.98 -0.82
CA SER A 10 -10.67 8.12 -1.42
C SER A 10 -10.91 6.84 -0.60
N LEU A 11 -10.07 6.57 0.40
CA LEU A 11 -10.22 5.39 1.26
C LEU A 11 -11.24 5.66 2.37
N PRO A 12 -12.06 4.67 2.75
CA PRO A 12 -13.03 4.83 3.82
C PRO A 12 -12.32 4.99 5.17
N ASP A 13 -12.91 5.66 6.16
CA ASP A 13 -12.35 5.76 7.53
C ASP A 13 -12.51 4.44 8.33
N ARG A 14 -12.07 3.34 7.72
CA ARG A 14 -12.07 1.97 8.22
C ARG A 14 -11.19 1.10 7.31
N PRO A 15 -10.78 -0.10 7.77
CA PRO A 15 -10.09 -1.06 6.91
C PRO A 15 -10.89 -1.38 5.64
N LEU A 16 -10.16 -1.56 4.53
CA LEU A 16 -10.75 -1.88 3.23
C LEU A 16 -11.25 -3.32 3.22
N LYS A 17 -12.52 -3.51 2.86
CA LYS A 17 -13.06 -4.85 2.61
C LYS A 17 -12.60 -5.38 1.26
N ASP A 18 -12.60 -6.70 1.08
CA ASP A 18 -12.22 -7.35 -0.19
C ASP A 18 -12.93 -6.74 -1.41
N THR A 19 -14.22 -6.40 -1.30
CA THR A 19 -14.98 -5.75 -2.37
C THR A 19 -14.51 -4.33 -2.69
N GLU A 20 -14.08 -3.58 -1.68
CA GLU A 20 -13.55 -2.22 -1.86
C GLU A 20 -12.17 -2.27 -2.53
N ARG A 21 -11.36 -3.27 -2.17
CA ARG A 21 -10.08 -3.57 -2.82
C ARG A 21 -10.28 -3.94 -4.29
N ASP A 22 -11.18 -4.87 -4.59
CA ASP A 22 -11.54 -5.25 -5.98
C ASP A 22 -12.04 -4.04 -6.79
N SER A 23 -12.77 -3.13 -6.15
CA SER A 23 -13.24 -1.89 -6.80
C SER A 23 -12.10 -0.92 -7.08
N LEU A 24 -11.13 -0.80 -6.17
CA LEU A 24 -9.94 0.03 -6.33
C LEU A 24 -8.98 -0.57 -7.37
N GLU A 25 -8.83 -1.90 -7.44
CA GLU A 25 -8.02 -2.57 -8.47
C GLU A 25 -8.61 -2.38 -9.86
N ARG A 26 -9.94 -2.25 -9.98
CA ARG A 26 -10.59 -1.88 -11.25
C ARG A 26 -10.43 -0.40 -11.63
N HIS A 27 -9.82 0.42 -10.79
CA HIS A 27 -9.57 1.82 -11.09
C HIS A 27 -8.55 1.92 -12.24
N GLU A 28 -8.81 2.80 -13.21
CA GLU A 28 -7.95 2.92 -14.42
C GLU A 28 -6.48 3.24 -14.12
N SER A 29 -6.20 3.78 -12.93
CA SER A 29 -4.87 4.18 -12.48
C SER A 29 -4.16 3.14 -11.61
N ILE A 30 -4.85 2.10 -11.12
CA ILE A 30 -4.30 1.09 -10.20
C ILE A 30 -4.20 -0.23 -10.97
N GLN A 31 -2.99 -0.78 -11.05
CA GLN A 31 -2.76 -2.07 -11.69
C GLN A 31 -2.94 -3.23 -10.72
N SER A 32 -2.54 -3.04 -9.46
CA SER A 32 -2.64 -4.09 -8.44
C SER A 32 -2.66 -3.49 -7.03
N ILE A 33 -3.29 -4.23 -6.10
CA ILE A 33 -3.27 -3.92 -4.67
C ILE A 33 -2.68 -5.11 -3.94
N MET A 34 -1.60 -4.89 -3.19
CA MET A 34 -1.03 -5.91 -2.31
C MET A 34 -1.43 -5.65 -0.85
N PRO A 35 -2.35 -6.46 -0.28
CA PRO A 35 -2.57 -6.50 1.16
C PRO A 35 -1.33 -6.94 1.92
N GLN A 36 -1.10 -6.31 3.06
CA GLN A 36 -0.42 -6.96 4.17
C GLN A 36 -1.45 -7.45 5.20
N THR A 37 -1.04 -8.45 5.97
CA THR A 37 -1.89 -9.05 7.00
C THR A 37 -2.32 -7.98 7.99
N THR A 38 -3.63 -7.78 8.18
CA THR A 38 -4.17 -6.88 9.21
C THR A 38 -3.61 -7.29 10.57
N LYS A 39 -2.92 -6.38 11.27
CA LYS A 39 -2.43 -6.61 12.62
C LYS A 39 -3.37 -5.97 13.62
N PHE A 40 -3.62 -6.70 14.70
CA PHE A 40 -4.26 -6.13 15.88
C PHE A 40 -3.15 -5.76 16.85
N ASP A 41 -3.08 -4.49 17.18
CA ASP A 41 -2.18 -3.96 18.17
C ASP A 41 -2.84 -4.01 19.55
N PRO A 42 -2.43 -4.93 20.44
CA PRO A 42 -3.06 -5.09 21.75
C PRO A 42 -2.63 -3.99 22.73
N GLU A 43 -1.48 -3.34 22.52
CA GLU A 43 -0.95 -2.29 23.41
C GLU A 43 -1.74 -0.99 23.28
N HIS A 44 -2.12 -0.63 22.05
CA HIS A 44 -2.95 0.54 21.75
C HIS A 44 -4.42 0.19 21.52
N GLY A 45 -4.76 -1.11 21.42
CA GLY A 45 -6.12 -1.58 21.13
C GLY A 45 -6.60 -1.20 19.72
N MET A 46 -5.67 -1.05 18.78
CA MET A 46 -5.93 -0.54 17.43
C MET A 46 -5.82 -1.65 16.38
N VAL A 47 -6.68 -1.60 15.36
CA VAL A 47 -6.51 -2.43 14.16
C VAL A 47 -5.67 -1.63 13.18
N MET A 48 -4.53 -2.19 12.80
CA MET A 48 -3.67 -1.66 11.74
C MET A 48 -3.89 -2.47 10.47
N ASP A 49 -4.38 -1.81 9.42
CA ASP A 49 -4.55 -2.42 8.10
C ASP A 49 -3.61 -1.74 7.11
N THR A 50 -2.70 -2.51 6.53
CA THR A 50 -1.70 -1.97 5.60
C THR A 50 -1.96 -2.50 4.20
N ALA A 51 -1.98 -1.59 3.23
CA ALA A 51 -2.20 -1.92 1.83
C ALA A 51 -1.23 -1.13 0.95
N MET A 52 -0.69 -1.80 -0.08
CA MET A 52 0.13 -1.16 -1.09
C MET A 52 -0.59 -1.15 -2.42
N PHE A 53 -0.64 0.03 -3.03
CA PHE A 53 -1.27 0.29 -4.30
C PHE A 53 -0.18 0.51 -5.34
N ILE A 54 -0.26 -0.24 -6.43
CA ILE A 54 0.71 -0.18 -7.50
C ILE A 54 -0.02 0.30 -8.75
N GLY A 55 0.36 1.48 -9.23
CA GLY A 55 -0.09 2.05 -10.49
C GLY A 55 0.84 1.71 -11.66
N TYR A 56 0.67 2.42 -12.78
CA TYR A 56 1.48 2.26 -13.98
C TYR A 56 2.95 2.66 -13.78
N ASP A 57 3.15 3.81 -13.15
CA ASP A 57 4.44 4.46 -12.96
C ASP A 57 4.66 4.90 -11.51
N TRP A 58 3.93 4.30 -10.56
CA TRP A 58 3.98 4.71 -9.15
C TRP A 58 3.57 3.58 -8.21
N VAL A 59 4.02 3.68 -6.96
CA VAL A 59 3.57 2.87 -5.84
C VAL A 59 3.34 3.73 -4.62
N THR A 60 2.26 3.43 -3.91
CA THR A 60 1.93 4.07 -2.65
C THR A 60 1.51 3.00 -1.65
N ALA A 61 2.23 2.90 -0.54
CA ALA A 61 1.81 2.11 0.60
C ALA A 61 1.14 2.99 1.64
N VAL A 62 0.01 2.52 2.14
CA VAL A 62 -0.80 3.20 3.15
C VAL A 62 -1.07 2.27 4.32
N THR A 63 -1.20 2.84 5.50
CA THR A 63 -1.63 2.17 6.72
C THR A 63 -2.88 2.84 7.25
N TYR A 64 -3.84 2.05 7.70
CA TYR A 64 -5.00 2.50 8.45
C TYR A 64 -4.72 2.36 9.93
N GLU A 65 -4.83 3.47 10.66
CA GLU A 65 -4.73 3.51 12.11
C GLU A 65 -6.11 3.83 12.69
N ALA A 66 -6.65 2.94 13.52
CA ALA A 66 -7.95 3.14 14.13
C ALA A 66 -7.98 4.43 14.98
N GLY A 67 -8.81 5.40 14.57
CA GLY A 67 -8.92 6.72 15.22
C GLY A 67 -8.03 7.82 14.60
N HIS A 68 -7.13 7.45 13.69
CA HIS A 68 -6.26 8.38 12.94
C HIS A 68 -6.53 8.36 11.42
N GLY A 69 -7.18 7.31 10.92
CA GLY A 69 -7.55 7.16 9.51
C GLY A 69 -6.43 6.54 8.66
N TRP A 70 -6.54 6.66 7.35
CA TRP A 70 -5.49 6.21 6.43
C TRP A 70 -4.35 7.21 6.33
N ARG A 71 -3.12 6.70 6.33
CA ARG A 71 -1.89 7.49 6.22
C ARG A 71 -0.95 6.85 5.23
N VAL A 72 -0.29 7.68 4.44
CA VAL A 72 0.76 7.22 3.52
C VAL A 72 2.02 6.93 4.32
N ILE A 73 2.56 5.72 4.17
CA ILE A 73 3.81 5.28 4.80
C ILE A 73 4.94 5.16 3.79
N TYR A 74 4.61 5.05 2.51
CA TYR A 74 5.57 5.05 1.42
C TYR A 74 4.90 5.58 0.15
N GLU A 75 5.57 6.46 -0.57
CA GLU A 75 5.15 6.90 -1.89
C GLU A 75 6.41 7.04 -2.75
N SER A 76 6.39 6.44 -3.93
CA SER A 76 7.50 6.55 -4.87
C SER A 76 7.02 6.38 -6.31
N GLY A 77 7.61 7.17 -7.19
CA GLY A 77 7.47 6.96 -8.63
C GLY A 77 8.28 5.75 -9.08
N MET A 78 7.79 5.03 -10.07
CA MET A 78 8.52 4.00 -10.80
C MET A 78 8.84 4.51 -12.19
N GLU A 79 10.10 4.39 -12.59
CA GLU A 79 10.52 4.75 -13.95
C GLU A 79 10.09 3.71 -14.99
N ASP A 80 9.75 2.48 -14.57
CA ASP A 80 9.36 1.38 -15.46
C ASP A 80 8.13 0.63 -14.93
N ASN A 81 7.23 0.24 -15.83
CA ASN A 81 6.04 -0.53 -15.49
C ASN A 81 6.39 -2.02 -15.38
N ILE A 82 6.84 -2.41 -14.19
CA ILE A 82 7.21 -3.81 -13.90
C ILE A 82 6.01 -4.79 -13.92
N LEU A 83 4.78 -4.28 -13.97
CA LEU A 83 3.53 -5.05 -14.03
C LEU A 83 2.95 -5.15 -15.46
N SER A 84 3.66 -4.71 -16.50
CA SER A 84 3.13 -4.60 -17.87
C SER A 84 2.59 -5.92 -18.48
N ASP A 85 2.86 -7.08 -17.86
CA ASP A 85 2.33 -8.40 -18.26
C ASP A 85 1.40 -9.04 -17.19
N GLY A 86 1.01 -8.30 -16.15
CA GLY A 86 0.16 -8.77 -15.05
C GLY A 86 0.88 -9.65 -14.01
N PHE A 87 2.19 -9.82 -14.13
CA PHE A 87 3.03 -10.55 -13.16
C PHE A 87 4.26 -9.73 -12.80
N LEU A 88 4.51 -9.56 -11.50
CA LEU A 88 5.81 -9.14 -11.00
C LEU A 88 6.83 -10.21 -11.38
N ARG A 89 7.69 -9.91 -12.35
CA ARG A 89 8.84 -10.77 -12.62
C ARG A 89 9.82 -10.59 -11.46
N SER A 90 9.95 -11.62 -10.64
CA SER A 90 10.91 -11.71 -9.54
C SER A 90 12.38 -11.52 -9.96
N GLU A 91 12.67 -11.58 -11.26
CA GLU A 91 13.99 -11.32 -11.84
C GLU A 91 14.33 -9.81 -11.97
N GLU A 92 13.35 -8.91 -11.80
CA GLU A 92 13.53 -7.44 -11.90
C GLU A 92 13.39 -6.70 -10.56
N LEU A 93 13.05 -7.43 -9.48
CA LEU A 93 13.06 -6.91 -8.11
C LEU A 93 14.49 -6.86 -7.57
N TYR A 94 15.26 -5.84 -7.98
CA TYR A 94 16.48 -5.47 -7.28
C TYR A 94 16.15 -4.90 -5.89
N GLU A 95 17.05 -5.01 -4.93
CA GLU A 95 16.86 -4.54 -3.54
C GLU A 95 16.46 -3.05 -3.44
N GLU A 96 16.81 -2.25 -4.46
CA GLU A 96 16.47 -0.83 -4.57
C GLU A 96 15.10 -0.57 -5.24
N HIS A 97 14.36 -1.60 -5.65
CA HIS A 97 13.11 -1.42 -6.38
C HIS A 97 12.03 -0.79 -5.47
N PRO A 98 11.26 0.21 -5.95
CA PRO A 98 10.28 0.94 -5.13
C PRO A 98 9.19 0.06 -4.53
N ILE A 99 8.79 -1.03 -5.20
CA ILE A 99 7.87 -2.04 -4.64
C ILE A 99 8.48 -2.73 -3.42
N GLN A 100 9.76 -3.10 -3.49
CA GLN A 100 10.46 -3.78 -2.39
C GLN A 100 10.61 -2.84 -1.19
N GLN A 101 10.92 -1.56 -1.43
CA GLN A 101 10.95 -0.54 -0.39
C GLN A 101 9.57 -0.30 0.23
N GLY A 102 8.50 -0.31 -0.56
CA GLY A 102 7.14 -0.24 -0.05
C GLY A 102 6.79 -1.44 0.83
N MET A 103 7.19 -2.66 0.44
CA MET A 103 7.02 -3.85 1.28
C MET A 103 7.83 -3.78 2.58
N ASP A 104 9.06 -3.27 2.53
CA ASP A 104 9.88 -3.05 3.70
C ASP A 104 9.24 -2.03 4.65
N ALA A 105 8.72 -0.92 4.11
CA ALA A 105 7.97 0.07 4.90
C ALA A 105 6.72 -0.53 5.56
N MET A 106 5.96 -1.36 4.85
CA MET A 106 4.83 -2.08 5.46
C MET A 106 5.28 -3.04 6.57
N SER A 107 6.42 -3.71 6.38
CA SER A 107 7.00 -4.60 7.38
C SER A 107 7.55 -3.84 8.58
N ALA A 108 8.11 -2.65 8.38
CA ALA A 108 8.60 -1.78 9.45
C ALA A 108 7.45 -1.30 10.33
N VAL A 109 6.35 -0.83 9.74
CA VAL A 109 5.13 -0.48 10.47
C VAL A 109 4.58 -1.69 11.24
N ALA A 110 4.73 -2.90 10.69
CA ALA A 110 4.37 -4.11 11.40
C ALA A 110 5.33 -4.49 12.53
N SER A 111 6.61 -4.10 12.49
CA SER A 111 7.64 -4.47 13.47
C SER A 111 7.99 -3.38 14.49
N GLU A 112 7.53 -2.14 14.32
CA GLU A 112 7.75 -1.03 15.28
C GLU A 112 7.12 -1.26 16.67
N ASP A 113 6.34 -2.33 16.86
CA ASP A 113 5.70 -2.69 18.14
C ASP A 113 6.45 -3.81 18.93
N GLU A 114 7.68 -4.20 18.52
CA GLU A 114 8.47 -5.26 19.19
C GLU A 114 9.65 -4.75 20.08
N GLU A 115 9.66 -3.49 20.56
CA GLU A 115 10.71 -2.97 21.48
C GLU A 115 10.24 -2.68 22.92
#